data_AF-A0A941JBH4-F1
#
_entry.id   AF-A0A941JBH4-F1
#
_cell.length_a   1.000
_cell.length_b   1.000
_cell.length_c   1.000
_cell.angle_alpha   90.00
_cell.angle_beta   90.00
_cell.angle_gamma   90.00
#
_symmetry.space_group_name_H-M   'P 1'
#
loop_
_entity.id
_entity.type
_entity.pdbx_description
1 polymer ?
#
loop_
_entity_poly.entity_id
_entity_poly.type
_entity_poly.pdbx_seq_one_letter_code
_entity_poly.pdbx_strand_id
1 'polypeptide(L)'
;MLKPCEMPMKMLKLEALSRRLSSNHPKQERIKNDFRKIRTGFNGERSIGKELRISKEYRVFHDLRLDHDGSRYFQMDFLIITRNYCIIIEVKTLRERSILTAPIPN
;
A
#
# COMPACT_ATOMS: atom_id res chain seq x y z
N MET A 1 -7.16 16.28 3.30
CA MET A 1 -6.35 15.15 3.81
C MET A 1 -5.15 15.71 4.57
N LEU A 2 -4.95 15.33 5.83
CA LEU A 2 -3.91 15.95 6.69
C LEU A 2 -2.49 15.44 6.40
N LYS A 3 -2.33 14.14 6.13
CA LYS A 3 -1.07 13.52 5.73
C LYS A 3 -1.15 13.07 4.27
N PRO A 4 -0.20 13.43 3.40
CA PRO A 4 -0.17 12.93 2.02
C PRO A 4 0.18 11.43 1.96
N CYS A 5 -0.34 10.74 0.94
CA CYS A 5 0.07 9.37 0.64
C CYS A 5 1.46 9.40 -0.01
N GLU A 6 2.48 9.12 0.79
CA GLU A 6 3.89 9.16 0.38
C GLU A 6 4.43 7.77 0.04
N MET A 7 5.50 7.72 -0.76
CA MET A 7 6.14 6.44 -1.06
C MET A 7 6.70 5.81 0.22
N PRO A 8 6.38 4.55 0.53
CA PRO A 8 6.91 3.89 1.71
C PRO A 8 8.43 3.75 1.64
N MET A 9 9.14 4.00 2.75
CA MET A 9 10.60 3.83 2.81
C MET A 9 11.05 2.42 2.41
N LYS A 10 10.23 1.40 2.70
CA LYS A 10 10.51 0.01 2.29
C LYS A 10 10.53 -0.14 0.76
N MET A 11 9.67 0.58 0.04
CA MET A 11 9.65 0.59 -1.42
C MET A 11 10.94 1.19 -1.98
N LEU A 12 11.36 2.36 -1.46
CA LEU A 12 12.59 3.04 -1.86
C LEU A 12 13.84 2.18 -1.60
N LYS A 13 13.89 1.50 -0.44
CA LYS A 13 14.98 0.57 -0.10
C LYS A 13 15.05 -0.61 -1.07
N LEU A 14 13.92 -1.21 -1.42
CA LEU A 14 13.88 -2.33 -2.37
C LEU A 14 14.25 -1.91 -3.79
N GLU A 15 13.82 -0.72 -4.22
CA GLU A 15 14.22 -0.16 -5.52
C GLU A 15 15.74 0.06 -5.59
N ALA A 16 16.31 0.71 -4.57
CA ALA A 16 17.75 0.92 -4.49
C ALA A 16 18.52 -0.40 -4.45
N LEU A 17 18.03 -1.39 -3.70
CA LEU A 17 18.64 -2.71 -3.61
C LEU A 17 18.57 -3.45 -4.95
N SER A 18 17.43 -3.42 -5.63
CA SER A 18 17.25 -4.07 -6.94
C SER A 18 18.18 -3.50 -8.00
N ARG A 19 18.50 -2.20 -7.95
CA ARG A 19 19.46 -1.56 -8.87
C ARG A 19 20.92 -1.89 -8.57
N ARG A 20 21.26 -2.16 -7.30
CA ARG A 20 22.65 -2.41 -6.86
C ARG A 20 23.08 -3.85 -6.99
N LEU A 21 22.15 -4.80 -6.93
CA LEU A 21 22.45 -6.21 -7.10
C LEU A 21 22.63 -6.57 -8.58
N SER A 22 23.58 -7.47 -8.84
CA SER A 22 23.72 -8.10 -10.16
C SER A 22 22.40 -8.74 -10.60
N SER A 23 22.09 -8.68 -11.90
CA SER A 23 20.90 -9.30 -12.48
C SER A 23 20.83 -10.80 -12.21
N ASN A 24 21.98 -11.47 -12.05
CA ASN A 24 22.08 -12.92 -11.81
C ASN A 24 22.14 -13.26 -10.31
N HIS A 25 22.00 -12.28 -9.42
CA HIS A 25 22.05 -12.55 -7.99
C HIS A 25 20.84 -13.40 -7.57
N PRO A 26 21.01 -14.48 -6.77
CA PRO A 26 19.93 -15.40 -6.42
C PRO A 26 18.69 -14.75 -5.76
N LYS A 27 18.88 -13.60 -5.11
CA LYS A 27 17.79 -12.85 -4.44
C LYS A 27 17.07 -11.83 -5.34
N GLN A 28 17.53 -11.62 -6.57
CA GLN A 28 17.04 -10.55 -7.43
C GLN A 28 15.54 -10.66 -7.72
N GLU A 29 15.07 -11.86 -8.07
CA GLU A 29 13.65 -12.11 -8.33
C GLU A 29 12.78 -11.90 -7.09
N ARG A 30 13.24 -12.34 -5.91
CA ARG A 30 12.53 -12.08 -4.65
C ARG A 30 12.38 -10.58 -4.39
N ILE A 31 13.45 -9.81 -4.57
CA ILE A 31 13.46 -8.37 -4.32
C ILE A 31 12.53 -7.64 -5.30
N LYS A 32 12.56 -7.99 -6.59
CA LYS A 32 11.62 -7.45 -7.58
C LYS A 32 10.18 -7.78 -7.24
N ASN A 33 9.90 -9.02 -6.79
CA ASN A 33 8.57 -9.44 -6.39
C ASN A 33 8.07 -8.66 -5.17
N ASP A 34 8.91 -8.49 -4.15
CA ASP A 34 8.58 -7.69 -2.96
C ASP A 34 8.35 -6.21 -3.32
N PHE A 35 9.20 -5.64 -4.19
CA PHE A 35 9.02 -4.29 -4.71
C PHE A 35 7.69 -4.15 -5.45
N ARG A 36 7.37 -5.11 -6.33
CA ARG A 36 6.10 -5.12 -7.09
C ARG A 36 4.89 -5.18 -6.16
N LYS A 37 4.93 -6.00 -5.11
CA LYS A 37 3.84 -6.10 -4.11
C LYS A 37 3.61 -4.77 -3.41
N ILE A 38 4.66 -4.15 -2.86
CA ILE A 38 4.53 -2.87 -2.16
C ILE A 38 4.07 -1.75 -3.10
N ARG A 39 4.65 -1.69 -4.30
CA ARG A 39 4.24 -0.71 -5.32
C ARG A 39 2.77 -0.86 -5.70
N THR A 40 2.26 -2.09 -5.74
CA THR A 40 0.84 -2.37 -6.03
C THR A 40 -0.06 -1.82 -4.93
N GLY A 41 0.25 -2.09 -3.65
CA GLY A 41 -0.50 -1.53 -2.52
C GLY A 41 -0.46 0.00 -2.50
N PHE A 42 0.74 0.58 -2.60
CA PHE A 42 0.92 2.04 -2.64
C PHE A 42 0.12 2.70 -3.78
N ASN A 43 0.10 2.10 -4.97
CA ASN A 43 -0.67 2.65 -6.08
C ASN A 43 -2.18 2.61 -5.80
N GLY A 44 -2.68 1.57 -5.15
CA GLY A 44 -4.07 1.48 -4.72
C GLY A 44 -4.43 2.56 -3.71
N GLU A 45 -3.66 2.67 -2.62
CA GLU A 45 -3.85 3.72 -1.61
C GLU A 45 -3.78 5.12 -2.23
N ARG A 46 -2.80 5.37 -3.09
CA ARG A 46 -2.63 6.66 -3.77
C ARG A 46 -3.82 6.97 -4.69
N SER A 47 -4.40 5.97 -5.35
CA SER A 47 -5.58 6.16 -6.19
C SER A 47 -6.78 6.57 -5.36
N ILE A 48 -7.10 5.81 -4.30
CA ILE A 48 -8.20 6.11 -3.39
C ILE A 48 -7.99 7.47 -2.71
N GLY A 49 -6.79 7.76 -2.23
CA GLY A 49 -6.47 9.02 -1.57
C GLY A 49 -6.62 10.26 -2.47
N LYS A 50 -6.57 10.12 -3.80
CA LYS A 50 -6.90 11.21 -4.73
C LYS A 50 -8.40 11.47 -4.78
N GLU A 51 -9.21 10.41 -4.89
CA GLU A 51 -10.67 10.52 -4.92
C GLU A 51 -11.23 11.11 -3.61
N LEU A 52 -10.62 10.75 -2.47
CA LEU A 52 -11.01 11.28 -1.16
C LEU A 52 -10.64 12.76 -0.94
N ARG A 53 -9.94 13.42 -1.87
CA ARG A 53 -9.57 14.84 -1.75
C ARG A 53 -10.57 15.81 -2.41
N ILE A 54 -11.64 15.30 -3.01
CA ILE A 54 -12.53 16.09 -3.87
C ILE A 54 -13.45 17.03 -3.07
N SER A 55 -13.85 16.68 -1.84
CA SER A 55 -14.75 17.50 -1.02
C SER A 55 -14.06 18.11 0.21
N LYS A 56 -14.53 19.30 0.59
CA LYS A 56 -14.14 20.00 1.83
C LYS A 56 -15.11 19.77 2.99
N GLU A 57 -16.21 19.05 2.76
CA GLU A 57 -17.26 18.82 3.77
C GLU A 57 -16.87 17.79 4.82
N TYR A 58 -15.82 17.02 4.56
CA TYR A 58 -15.28 16.02 5.46
C TYR A 58 -13.77 16.14 5.61
N ARG A 59 -13.26 15.58 6.71
CA ARG A 59 -11.82 15.48 6.98
C ARG A 59 -11.36 14.07 6.69
N VAL A 60 -10.19 13.95 6.05
CA VAL A 60 -9.56 12.66 5.74
C VAL A 60 -8.22 12.57 6.45
N PHE A 61 -8.07 11.54 7.26
CA PHE A 61 -6.82 11.13 7.90
C PHE A 61 -6.31 9.90 7.17
N HIS A 62 -5.08 9.97 6.66
CA HIS A 62 -4.39 8.84 6.03
C HIS A 62 -3.32 8.32 6.99
N ASP A 63 -3.17 7.00 7.07
CA ASP A 63 -2.16 6.34 7.90
C ASP A 63 -2.27 6.74 9.38
N LEU A 64 -3.52 6.77 9.90
CA LEU A 64 -3.81 7.16 11.27
C LEU A 64 -3.49 6.01 12.21
N ARG A 65 -2.49 6.21 13.06
CA ARG A 65 -2.05 5.26 14.08
C ARG A 65 -2.51 5.71 15.46
N LEU A 66 -3.41 4.94 16.06
CA LEU A 66 -3.93 5.17 17.40
C LEU A 66 -3.18 4.30 18.40
N ASP A 67 -2.73 4.93 19.48
CA ASP A 67 -2.17 4.23 20.63
C ASP A 67 -3.32 3.71 21.52
N HIS A 68 -3.23 2.46 21.94
CA HIS A 68 -4.22 1.84 22.81
C HIS A 68 -3.74 1.70 24.27
N ASP A 69 -2.44 1.52 24.51
CA ASP A 69 -1.88 1.29 25.86
C ASP A 69 -0.34 1.50 25.97
N GLY A 70 0.26 2.25 25.04
CA GLY A 70 1.71 2.46 24.95
C GLY A 70 2.49 1.30 24.33
N SER A 71 1.84 0.15 24.08
CA SER A 71 2.48 -1.05 23.51
C SER A 71 1.80 -1.54 22.23
N ARG A 72 0.48 -1.33 22.12
CA ARG A 72 -0.34 -1.76 20.99
C ARG A 72 -0.84 -0.54 20.22
N TYR A 73 -0.77 -0.67 18.90
CA TYR A 73 -1.22 0.36 17.99
C TYR A 73 -2.22 -0.20 16.99
N PHE A 74 -3.30 0.55 16.76
CA PHE A 74 -4.25 0.30 15.68
C PHE A 74 -3.99 1.29 14.56
N GLN A 75 -3.83 0.79 13.33
CA GLN A 75 -3.58 1.61 12.16
C GLN A 75 -4.76 1.49 11.19
N MET A 76 -5.19 2.62 10.65
CA MET A 76 -6.20 2.70 9.58
C MET A 76 -5.59 3.34 8.34
N ASP A 77 -5.85 2.75 7.17
CA ASP A 77 -5.42 3.35 5.90
C ASP A 77 -6.08 4.71 5.70
N PHE A 78 -7.41 4.79 5.80
CA PHE A 78 -8.13 6.05 5.80
C PHE A 78 -9.25 6.10 6.85
N LEU A 79 -9.32 7.22 7.57
CA LEU A 79 -10.45 7.62 8.39
C LEU A 79 -11.06 8.89 7.82
N ILE A 80 -12.33 8.83 7.43
CA ILE A 80 -13.13 9.98 7.02
C ILE A 80 -14.02 10.38 8.18
N ILE A 81 -13.97 11.66 8.56
CA ILE A 81 -14.82 12.24 9.61
C ILE A 81 -15.70 13.31 8.98
N THR A 82 -17.01 13.15 9.12
CA THR A 82 -18.02 14.14 8.75
C THR A 82 -18.64 14.75 10.02
N ARG A 83 -19.65 15.61 9.88
CA ARG A 83 -20.42 16.12 11.04
C ARG A 83 -21.30 15.05 11.69
N ASN A 84 -21.61 13.97 10.99
CA ASN A 84 -22.66 13.03 11.39
C ASN A 84 -22.15 11.59 11.58
N TYR A 85 -21.04 11.23 10.93
CA TYR A 85 -20.53 9.86 10.96
C TYR A 85 -19.03 9.80 10.66
N CYS A 86 -18.45 8.64 10.95
CA CYS A 86 -17.08 8.29 10.59
C CYS A 86 -17.08 7.06 9.66
N ILE A 87 -16.19 7.05 8.67
CA ILE A 87 -15.98 5.92 7.76
C ILE A 87 -14.52 5.49 7.84
N ILE A 88 -14.30 4.20 8.11
CA ILE A 88 -12.98 3.57 8.01
C ILE A 88 -12.91 2.86 6.66
N ILE A 89 -11.84 3.11 5.90
CA ILE A 89 -11.58 2.45 4.62
C ILE A 89 -10.24 1.72 4.73
N GLU A 90 -10.27 0.42 4.46
CA GLU A 90 -9.09 -0.43 4.31
C GLU A 90 -8.85 -0.65 2.80
N VAL A 91 -7.62 -0.43 2.34
CA VAL A 91 -7.29 -0.53 0.91
C VAL A 91 -6.53 -1.81 0.62
N LYS A 92 -7.20 -2.76 -0.04
CA LYS A 92 -6.59 -4.01 -0.49
C LYS A 92 -6.51 -4.06 -2.01
N THR A 93 -5.29 -3.94 -2.55
CA THR A 93 -5.07 -4.12 -3.99
C THR A 93 -4.65 -5.55 -4.29
N LEU A 94 -5.51 -6.30 -4.97
CA LEU A 94 -5.21 -7.65 -5.43
C LEU A 94 -4.55 -7.59 -6.81
N ARG A 95 -3.40 -8.27 -6.94
CA ARG A 95 -2.84 -8.66 -8.23
C ARG A 95 -2.75 -10.17 -8.24
N GLU A 96 -3.82 -10.83 -8.66
CA GLU A 96 -3.73 -12.22 -9.03
C GLU A 96 -2.84 -12.33 -10.26
N ARG A 97 -1.77 -13.11 -10.15
CA ARG A 97 -1.17 -13.75 -11.31
C ARG A 97 -1.76 -15.14 -11.30
N SER A 98 -2.92 -15.33 -11.92
CA SER A 98 -3.49 -16.66 -12.14
C SER A 98 -2.48 -17.43 -12.98
N ILE A 99 -1.77 -18.36 -12.34
CA ILE A 99 -0.97 -19.37 -13.04
C ILE A 99 -1.98 -20.42 -13.49
N LEU A 100 -2.81 -20.11 -14.49
CA LEU A 100 -3.51 -21.11 -15.27
C LEU A 100 -2.64 -21.42 -16.49
N THR A 101 -1.50 -22.05 -16.22
CA THR A 101 -0.79 -22.87 -17.22
C THR A 101 -0.65 -24.24 -16.59
N ALA A 102 -1.73 -25.01 -16.58
CA ALA A 102 -1.60 -26.46 -16.54
C ALA A 102 -0.92 -26.88 -17.86
N PRO A 103 0.16 -27.69 -17.84
CA PRO A 103 0.71 -28.22 -19.07
C PRO A 103 -0.35 -29.08 -19.75
N ILE A 104 -0.48 -28.93 -21.07
CA ILE A 104 -1.27 -29.83 -21.92
C ILE A 104 -0.63 -31.22 -21.76
N PRO A 105 -1.34 -32.24 -21.23
CA PRO A 105 -0.82 -33.60 -21.23
C PRO A 105 -0.71 -34.08 -22.67
N ASN A 106 0.44 -34.69 -23.00
CA ASN A 106 0.68 -35.38 -24.27
C ASN A 106 -0.32 -36.51 -24.50
#